data_AF-A0A3N5Q305-F1
#
_entry.id   AF-A0A3N5Q305-F1
#
_cell.length_a   1.000
_cell.length_b   1.000
_cell.length_c   1.000
_cell.angle_alpha   90.00
_cell.angle_beta   90.00
_cell.angle_gamma   90.00
#
_symmetry.space_group_name_H-M   'P 1'
#
loop_
_entity.id
_entity.type
_entity.pdbx_description
1 polymer ?
#
loop_
_entity_poly.entity_id
_entity_poly.type
_entity_poly.pdbx_seq_one_letter_code
_entity_poly.pdbx_strand_id
1 'polypeptide(L)' 'MSFSASKGYFLKNGKSYFVISGEIHYFRLDPKLWEKHLKLLKDSGANTTS' A
#
# COMPACT_ATOMS: atom_id res chain seq x y z
N MET A 1 9.51 4.49 13.05
CA MET A 1 8.47 4.89 12.09
C MET A 1 7.13 4.65 12.76
N SER A 2 6.23 5.64 12.85
CA SER A 2 4.95 5.52 13.57
C SER A 2 3.77 5.73 12.62
N PHE A 3 2.73 4.92 12.83
CA PHE A 3 1.44 5.06 12.16
C PHE A 3 0.35 5.18 13.21
N SER A 4 -0.54 6.14 13.02
CA SER A 4 -1.73 6.33 13.87
C SER A 4 -2.89 6.83 13.03
N ALA A 5 -4.09 6.81 13.60
CA ALA A 5 -5.27 7.42 13.00
C ALA A 5 -5.80 8.50 13.96
N SER A 6 -6.10 9.69 13.43
CA SER A 6 -6.65 10.79 14.22
C SER A 6 -7.50 11.70 13.34
N LYS A 7 -8.63 12.18 13.88
CA LYS A 7 -9.53 13.14 13.23
C LYS A 7 -9.94 12.75 11.79
N GLY A 8 -10.11 11.45 11.52
CA GLY A 8 -10.50 10.93 10.20
C GLY A 8 -9.36 10.78 9.19
N TYR A 9 -8.10 11.00 9.60
CA TYR A 9 -6.93 10.83 8.74
C TYR A 9 -6.01 9.75 9.29
N PHE A 10 -5.32 9.05 8.38
CA PHE A 10 -4.12 8.32 8.73
C PHE A 10 -2.96 9.30 8.89
N LEU A 11 -2.11 9.06 9.89
CA LEU A 11 -0.91 9.82 10.16
C LEU A 11 0.30 8.91 9.99
N LYS A 12 1.27 9.34 9.17
CA LYS A 12 2.58 8.70 9.02
C LYS A 12 3.63 9.66 9.57
N ASN A 13 4.29 9.29 10.66
CA ASN A 13 5.22 10.14 11.40
C ASN A 13 4.61 11.52 11.75
N GLY A 14 3.36 11.52 12.25
CA GLY A 14 2.65 12.73 12.68
C GLY A 14 2.10 13.62 11.56
N LYS A 15 2.36 13.29 10.29
CA LYS A 15 1.82 14.02 9.13
C LYS A 15 0.66 13.26 8.51
N SER A 16 -0.36 13.98 8.03
CA SER A 16 -1.48 13.39 7.27
C SER A 16 -0.95 12.58 6.10
N TYR A 17 -1.47 11.36 5.97
CA TYR A 17 -1.08 10.38 4.98
C TYR A 17 -2.34 9.84 4.31
N PHE A 18 -2.40 9.96 2.99
CA PHE A 18 -3.52 9.41 2.21
C PHE A 18 -3.14 8.02 1.72
N VAL A 19 -3.90 7.00 2.14
CA VAL A 19 -3.66 5.61 1.76
C VAL A 19 -4.28 5.38 0.39
N ILE A 20 -3.45 5.10 -0.61
CA ILE A 20 -3.88 4.65 -1.94
C ILE A 20 -3.49 3.18 -2.03
N SER A 21 -4.49 2.30 -1.91
CA SER A 21 -4.26 0.86 -1.82
C SER A 21 -4.74 0.13 -3.08
N GLY A 22 -3.99 -0.88 -3.49
CA GLY A 22 -4.49 -1.94 -4.38
C GLY A 22 -4.49 -3.29 -3.66
N GLU A 23 -5.28 -4.23 -4.14
CA GLU A 23 -5.38 -5.57 -3.55
C GLU A 23 -4.49 -6.56 -4.32
N ILE A 24 -3.58 -7.24 -3.61
CA ILE A 24 -2.76 -8.31 -4.18
C ILE A 24 -2.74 -9.48 -3.19
N HIS A 25 -3.62 -10.45 -3.43
CA HIS A 25 -3.61 -11.69 -2.68
C HIS A 25 -2.43 -12.56 -3.11
N TYR A 26 -1.35 -12.53 -2.32
CA TYR A 26 -0.11 -13.28 -2.60
C TYR A 26 -0.35 -14.77 -2.87
N PHE A 27 -1.31 -15.40 -2.18
CA PHE A 27 -1.63 -16.81 -2.32
C PHE A 27 -2.44 -17.16 -3.58
N ARG A 28 -2.95 -16.16 -4.31
CA ARG A 28 -3.65 -16.33 -5.60
C ARG A 28 -2.74 -16.04 -6.81
N LEU A 29 -1.48 -15.69 -6.58
CA LEU A 29 -0.53 -15.27 -7.61
C LEU A 29 0.75 -16.08 -7.50
N ASP A 30 1.27 -16.57 -8.64
CA ASP A 30 2.58 -17.23 -8.67
C ASP A 30 3.65 -16.33 -8.01
N PRO A 31 4.42 -16.82 -7.02
CA PRO A 31 5.45 -16.05 -6.33
C PRO A 31 6.45 -15.36 -7.27
N LYS A 32 6.73 -15.94 -8.44
CA LYS A 32 7.61 -15.34 -9.46
C LYS A 32 7.04 -14.05 -10.07
N LEU A 33 5.73 -13.83 -9.96
CA LEU A 33 5.03 -12.67 -10.50
C LEU A 33 4.82 -11.55 -9.48
N TRP A 34 5.08 -11.78 -8.18
CA TRP A 34 4.80 -10.79 -7.14
C TRP A 34 5.53 -9.46 -7.37
N GLU A 35 6.84 -9.52 -7.64
CA GLU A 35 7.64 -8.31 -7.87
C GLU A 35 7.10 -7.48 -9.03
N LYS A 36 6.73 -8.14 -10.14
CA LYS A 36 6.14 -7.49 -11.31
C LYS A 36 4.85 -6.76 -10.93
N HIS A 37 3.93 -7.42 -10.22
CA HIS A 37 2.65 -6.82 -9.85
C HIS A 37 2.80 -5.70 -8.82
N LEU A 38 3.73 -5.82 -7.87
CA LEU A 38 4.04 -4.75 -6.91
C LEU A 38 4.62 -3.51 -7.60
N LYS A 39 5.48 -3.69 -8.62
CA LYS A 39 6.00 -2.57 -9.43
C LYS A 39 4.87 -1.88 -10.20
N LEU A 40 4.02 -2.64 -10.88
CA LEU A 40 2.86 -2.10 -11.60
C LEU A 40 1.88 -1.37 -10.67
N LEU A 41 1.65 -1.90 -9.46
CA LEU A 41 0.82 -1.26 -8.44
C LEU A 41 1.45 0.07 -7.98
N LYS A 42 2.77 0.12 -7.80
CA LYS A 42 3.46 1.37 -7.47
C LYS A 42 3.40 2.37 -8.62
N ASP A 43 3.58 1.91 -9.86
CA ASP A 43 3.54 2.75 -11.07
C ASP A 43 2.15 3.33 -11.33
N SER A 44 1.08 2.67 -10.86
CA SER A 44 -0.29 3.21 -10.90
C SER A 44 -0.56 4.30 -9.84
N GLY A 45 0.41 4.57 -8.96
CA GLY A 45 0.33 5.59 -7.92
C GLY A 45 -0.10 5.07 -6.55
N ALA A 46 -0.29 3.76 -6.38
CA ALA A 46 -0.58 3.20 -5.07
C ALA A 46 0.67 3.21 -4.17
N ASN A 47 0.42 3.38 -2.87
CA ASN A 47 1.46 3.44 -1.85
C ASN A 47 1.33 2.33 -0.79
N THR A 48 0.30 1.50 -0.93
CA THR A 48 -0.06 0.41 -0.01
C THR A 48 -0.62 -0.76 -0.83
N THR A 49 -0.39 -1.99 -0.36
CA THR A 49 -1.09 -3.17 -0.85
C THR A 49 -1.88 -3.79 0.30
N SER A 50 -3.06 -4.31 -0.01
CA SER A 50 -3.86 -5.17 0.88
C SER A 50 -3.75 -6.63 0.49
#